data_AF-A0ABC8QYN4-F1
#
_entry.id   AF-A0ABC8QYN4-F1
#
_cell.length_a   1.000
_cell.length_b   1.000
_cell.length_c   1.000
_cell.angle_alpha   90.00
_cell.angle_beta   90.00
_cell.angle_gamma   90.00
#
_symmetry.space_group_name_H-M   'P 1'
#
loop_
_entity.id
_entity.type
_entity.pdbx_description
1 polymer ?
#
loop_
_entity_poly.entity_id
_entity_poly.type
_entity_poly.pdbx_seq_one_letter_code
_entity_poly.pdbx_strand_id
1 'polypeptide(L)'
;MSAPMEISMQNTADGDTSEQQNGGVLEPVPPIHPPPPPALTSEDKFLVSVEVCLKPFSTARIDDVRSAVERMLEKRSLSYVDGPIPQPFDDPFLVENVQRICVCDTDEWVDNHDILLFWQVKPVVHVFQLSEEGPCEELSGDGQLSSFSEWILPAKEFNGMWESLIYESGLKQRLLRYAASALLFTEKGVDPSLVSWNRIVLLHGPPGTGKTSLCKALAQKLSIRFNTRYPQCQLVEVNAHSLFSKWFSESGKLMKLRALLLLERLLCLALNLRILYGYLAFVILD
;
A
#
# COMPACT_ATOMS: atom_id res chain seq x y z
N MET A 1 -30.65 -26.39 -4.36
CA MET A 1 -31.63 -26.17 -3.27
C MET A 1 -30.84 -25.50 -2.15
N SER A 2 -30.71 -24.17 -2.16
CA SER A 2 -31.62 -23.20 -1.51
C SER A 2 -31.55 -23.38 0.02
N ALA A 3 -31.13 -22.44 0.87
CA ALA A 3 -31.16 -20.97 0.86
C ALA A 3 -30.07 -20.40 1.82
N PRO A 4 -29.77 -19.08 1.80
CA PRO A 4 -28.73 -18.44 2.60
C PRO A 4 -29.23 -17.97 4.00
N MET A 5 -28.29 -17.64 4.89
CA MET A 5 -28.54 -17.20 6.28
C MET A 5 -28.69 -15.67 6.33
N GLU A 6 -29.84 -15.17 6.80
CA GLU A 6 -30.13 -13.74 6.96
C GLU A 6 -29.54 -13.15 8.26
N ILE A 7 -29.13 -11.89 8.18
CA ILE A 7 -28.76 -11.02 9.30
C ILE A 7 -30.01 -10.24 9.73
N SER A 8 -30.41 -10.38 10.99
CA SER A 8 -31.49 -9.60 11.60
C SER A 8 -30.92 -8.32 12.22
N MET A 9 -31.32 -7.16 11.70
CA MET A 9 -31.15 -5.86 12.38
C MET A 9 -32.49 -5.41 12.96
N GLN A 10 -32.49 -5.25 14.28
CA GLN A 10 -33.63 -4.83 15.07
C GLN A 10 -33.85 -3.33 14.88
N ASN A 11 -34.93 -2.96 14.18
CA ASN A 11 -35.35 -1.58 14.02
C ASN A 11 -36.50 -1.32 15.00
N THR A 12 -36.22 -0.58 16.07
CA THR A 12 -37.22 -0.06 17.01
C THR A 12 -37.41 1.43 16.76
N ALA A 13 -38.58 1.79 16.23
CA ALA A 13 -39.14 3.13 16.40
C ALA A 13 -40.67 3.02 16.31
N ASP A 14 -41.29 2.86 17.49
CA ASP A 14 -42.69 3.22 17.74
C ASP A 14 -42.85 4.74 17.59
N GLY A 15 -43.98 5.17 17.02
CA GLY A 15 -44.26 6.59 16.78
C GLY A 15 -45.62 6.82 16.12
N ASP A 16 -46.65 6.64 16.94
CA ASP A 16 -48.09 6.68 16.75
C ASP A 16 -48.70 7.87 15.95
N THR A 17 -49.93 7.60 15.47
CA THR A 17 -51.11 8.48 15.30
C THR A 17 -51.50 9.10 13.94
N SER A 18 -52.77 8.81 13.62
CA SER A 18 -53.85 9.61 12.99
C SER A 18 -54.17 9.48 11.49
N GLU A 19 -55.21 8.68 11.24
CA GLU A 19 -56.14 8.74 10.10
C GLU A 19 -56.90 10.08 10.06
N GLN A 20 -57.08 10.64 8.86
CA GLN A 20 -58.30 11.37 8.49
C GLN A 20 -58.50 11.33 6.97
N GLN A 21 -59.63 10.74 6.57
CA GLN A 21 -60.18 10.76 5.21
C GLN A 21 -60.63 12.18 4.85
N ASN A 22 -60.30 12.65 3.64
CA ASN A 22 -61.22 13.50 2.92
C ASN A 22 -61.00 13.41 1.40
N GLY A 23 -62.08 13.08 0.69
CA GLY A 23 -62.12 13.00 -0.76
C GLY A 23 -62.15 14.39 -1.42
N GLY A 24 -61.33 14.56 -2.45
CA GLY A 24 -61.31 15.74 -3.30
C GLY A 24 -60.83 15.36 -4.70
N VAL A 25 -61.66 15.66 -5.69
CA VAL A 25 -61.46 15.44 -7.14
C VAL A 25 -60.16 16.11 -7.61
N LEU A 26 -59.30 15.40 -8.35
CA LEU A 26 -58.07 15.93 -8.94
C LEU A 26 -58.07 15.73 -10.46
N GLU A 27 -57.89 16.84 -11.18
CA GLU A 27 -57.59 16.91 -12.62
C GLU A 27 -56.30 16.14 -12.98
N PRO A 28 -56.14 15.67 -14.24
CA PRO A 28 -54.96 14.93 -14.64
C PRO A 28 -53.71 15.83 -14.75
N VAL A 29 -52.72 15.55 -13.90
CA VAL A 29 -51.38 16.15 -13.92
C VAL A 29 -50.61 15.69 -15.17
N PRO A 30 -49.91 16.57 -15.91
CA PRO A 30 -49.10 16.19 -17.08
C PRO A 30 -47.89 15.33 -16.69
N PRO A 31 -47.32 14.53 -17.63
CA PRO A 31 -46.28 13.56 -17.30
C PRO A 31 -45.01 14.25 -16.77
N ILE A 32 -44.61 13.85 -15.57
CA ILE A 32 -43.36 14.24 -14.93
C ILE A 32 -42.22 13.66 -15.75
N HIS A 33 -41.45 14.52 -16.43
CA HIS A 33 -40.15 14.13 -16.98
C HIS A 33 -39.28 13.60 -15.83
N PRO A 34 -38.55 12.48 -16.00
CA PRO A 34 -37.60 12.05 -14.99
C PRO A 34 -36.61 13.18 -14.74
N PRO A 35 -36.25 13.47 -13.47
CA PRO A 35 -35.26 14.50 -13.19
C PRO A 35 -33.97 14.14 -13.95
N PRO A 36 -33.24 15.14 -14.50
CA PRO A 36 -31.91 14.89 -15.02
C PRO A 36 -31.07 14.22 -13.93
N PRO A 37 -30.17 13.28 -14.28
CA PRO A 37 -29.32 12.62 -13.31
C PRO A 37 -28.63 13.69 -12.45
N PRO A 38 -28.51 13.50 -11.13
CA PRO A 38 -27.93 14.50 -10.26
C PRO A 38 -26.56 14.87 -10.79
N ALA A 39 -26.35 16.16 -11.04
CA ALA A 39 -25.04 16.68 -11.38
C ALA A 39 -24.10 16.30 -10.24
N LEU A 40 -23.13 15.43 -10.55
CA LEU A 40 -22.07 15.04 -9.64
C LEU A 40 -21.42 16.31 -9.08
N THR A 41 -21.71 16.60 -7.82
CA THR A 41 -21.10 17.68 -7.07
C THR A 41 -19.59 17.44 -7.01
N SER A 42 -18.83 18.51 -7.18
CA SER A 42 -17.39 18.56 -7.41
C SER A 42 -16.48 18.09 -6.25
N GLU A 43 -16.90 17.17 -5.38
CA GLU A 43 -16.19 16.87 -4.12
C GLU A 43 -15.65 15.44 -3.95
N ASP A 44 -16.08 14.44 -4.74
CA ASP A 44 -15.51 13.07 -4.65
C ASP A 44 -14.62 12.75 -5.86
N LYS A 45 -13.41 13.30 -5.86
CA LYS A 45 -12.37 12.87 -6.82
C LYS A 45 -11.71 11.58 -6.34
N PHE A 46 -11.56 10.62 -7.24
CA PHE A 46 -10.85 9.37 -6.98
C PHE A 46 -9.35 9.61 -6.84
N LEU A 47 -8.76 9.09 -5.78
CA LEU A 47 -7.32 9.16 -5.56
C LEU A 47 -6.64 8.08 -6.39
N VAL A 48 -5.81 8.48 -7.35
CA VAL A 48 -5.00 7.55 -8.16
C VAL A 48 -3.54 7.76 -7.83
N SER A 49 -2.83 6.69 -7.49
CA SER A 49 -1.40 6.80 -7.17
C SER A 49 -0.55 6.85 -8.44
N VAL A 50 0.37 7.81 -8.47
CA VAL A 50 1.36 7.97 -9.54
C VAL A 50 2.75 7.86 -8.93
N GLU A 51 3.50 6.87 -9.38
CA GLU A 51 4.84 6.56 -8.91
C GLU A 51 5.88 7.16 -9.87
N VAL A 52 6.77 8.00 -9.35
CA VAL A 52 7.80 8.72 -10.10
C VAL A 52 9.18 8.29 -9.60
N CYS A 53 9.90 7.54 -10.43
CA CYS A 53 11.26 7.13 -10.16
C CYS A 53 12.23 8.18 -10.70
N LEU A 54 13.07 8.74 -9.84
CA LEU A 54 14.17 9.62 -10.21
C LEU A 54 15.34 8.82 -10.80
N LYS A 55 16.18 9.49 -11.60
CA LYS A 55 17.44 8.92 -12.06
C LYS A 55 18.45 8.84 -10.90
N PRO A 56 19.38 7.87 -10.90
CA PRO A 56 20.35 7.69 -9.81
C PRO A 56 21.24 8.92 -9.54
N PHE A 57 21.51 9.74 -10.56
CA PHE A 57 22.34 10.93 -10.46
C PHE A 57 21.55 12.23 -10.23
N SER A 58 20.22 12.15 -10.14
CA SER A 58 19.40 13.34 -9.90
C SER A 58 19.61 13.85 -8.47
N THR A 59 19.80 15.16 -8.34
CA THR A 59 19.88 15.87 -7.06
C THR A 59 18.68 16.80 -6.86
N ALA A 60 17.66 16.69 -7.72
CA ALA A 60 16.46 17.50 -7.65
C ALA A 60 15.67 17.23 -6.37
N ARG A 61 15.06 18.27 -5.81
CA ARG A 61 14.20 18.12 -4.63
C ARG A 61 12.93 17.36 -5.00
N ILE A 62 12.53 16.46 -4.12
CA ILE A 62 11.32 15.62 -4.27
C ILE A 62 10.08 16.49 -4.50
N ASP A 63 9.94 17.62 -3.78
CA ASP A 63 8.79 18.53 -3.90
C ASP A 63 8.75 19.28 -5.24
N ASP A 64 9.90 19.65 -5.79
CA ASP A 64 10.00 20.34 -7.09
C ASP A 64 9.59 19.39 -8.22
N VAL A 65 10.07 18.13 -8.16
CA VAL A 65 9.68 17.08 -9.11
C VAL A 65 8.20 16.75 -8.97
N ARG A 66 7.69 16.63 -7.74
CA ARG A 66 6.26 16.37 -7.49
C ARG A 66 5.39 17.44 -8.15
N SER A 67 5.69 18.71 -7.88
CA SER A 67 4.95 19.86 -8.41
C SER A 67 5.03 19.95 -9.94
N ALA A 68 6.18 19.58 -10.53
CA ALA A 68 6.35 19.52 -11.97
C ALA A 68 5.52 18.40 -12.62
N VAL A 69 5.48 17.21 -12.00
CA VAL A 69 4.67 16.09 -12.48
C VAL A 69 3.17 16.36 -12.31
N GLU A 70 2.73 16.93 -11.19
CA GLU A 70 1.32 17.30 -10.99
C GLU A 70 0.84 18.28 -12.07
N ARG A 71 1.61 19.34 -12.32
CA ARG A 71 1.33 20.32 -13.39
C ARG A 71 1.35 19.68 -14.78
N MET A 72 2.19 18.67 -15.02
CA MET A 72 2.19 17.92 -16.27
C MET A 72 0.91 17.07 -16.42
N LEU A 73 0.47 16.39 -15.36
CA LEU A 73 -0.75 15.59 -15.34
C LEU A 73 -2.01 16.43 -15.50
N GLU A 74 -2.05 17.65 -14.94
CA GLU A 74 -3.17 18.57 -15.12
C GLU A 74 -3.27 19.11 -16.54
N LYS A 75 -2.13 19.36 -17.19
CA LYS A 75 -2.09 19.86 -18.57
C LYS A 75 -2.45 18.80 -19.61
N ARG A 76 -2.12 17.54 -19.35
CA ARG A 76 -2.38 16.44 -20.26
C ARG A 76 -3.68 15.76 -19.85
N SER A 77 -4.73 15.85 -20.65
CA SER A 77 -5.97 15.07 -20.48
C SER A 77 -5.73 13.57 -20.72
N LEU A 78 -4.96 12.92 -19.85
CA LEU A 78 -4.59 11.51 -19.96
C LEU A 78 -5.74 10.61 -19.47
N SER A 79 -5.84 9.44 -20.08
CA SER A 79 -6.57 8.30 -19.51
C SER A 79 -5.72 7.67 -18.40
N TYR A 80 -6.28 7.55 -17.20
CA TYR A 80 -5.60 6.90 -16.08
C TYR A 80 -5.75 5.38 -16.17
N VAL A 81 -4.78 4.74 -16.81
CA VAL A 81 -4.67 3.27 -16.92
C VAL A 81 -3.34 2.85 -16.29
N ASP A 82 -3.33 1.73 -15.56
CA ASP A 82 -2.11 1.17 -14.98
C ASP A 82 -1.02 0.98 -16.04
N GLY A 83 0.18 1.49 -15.74
CA GLY A 83 1.33 1.39 -16.63
C GLY A 83 2.17 2.66 -16.72
N PRO A 84 3.24 2.62 -17.55
CA PRO A 84 4.14 3.74 -17.75
C PRO A 84 3.49 4.86 -18.57
N ILE A 85 3.64 6.09 -18.10
CA ILE A 85 3.29 7.29 -18.87
C ILE A 85 4.52 7.70 -19.70
N PRO A 86 4.37 7.97 -21.01
CA PRO A 86 5.45 8.51 -21.83
C PRO A 86 5.96 9.83 -21.25
N GLN A 87 7.28 9.92 -21.04
CA GLN A 87 7.89 11.12 -20.48
C GLN A 87 7.58 12.34 -21.37
N PRO A 88 7.33 13.52 -20.77
CA PRO A 88 7.10 14.72 -21.54
C PRO A 88 8.40 15.20 -22.18
N PHE A 89 8.44 15.27 -23.52
CA PHE A 89 9.56 15.90 -24.24
C PHE A 89 9.59 17.42 -24.04
N ASP A 90 8.47 18.01 -23.61
CA ASP A 90 8.27 19.45 -23.50
C ASP A 90 8.76 20.05 -22.18
N ASP A 91 9.21 19.22 -21.23
CA ASP A 91 9.72 19.66 -19.93
C ASP A 91 11.16 19.16 -19.70
N PRO A 92 12.19 20.00 -19.98
CA PRO A 92 13.58 19.58 -19.87
C PRO A 92 13.97 19.18 -18.44
N PHE A 93 13.34 19.78 -17.43
CA PHE A 93 13.61 19.46 -16.03
C PHE A 93 13.16 18.04 -15.68
N LEU A 94 11.98 17.63 -16.16
CA LEU A 94 11.50 16.25 -15.99
C LEU A 94 12.35 15.25 -16.79
N VAL A 95 12.71 15.58 -18.03
CA VAL A 95 13.57 14.72 -18.86
C VAL A 95 14.94 14.52 -18.23
N GLU A 96 15.51 15.55 -17.61
CA GLU A 96 16.82 15.47 -16.96
C GLU A 96 16.77 14.58 -15.70
N ASN A 97 15.74 14.75 -14.86
CA ASN A 97 15.72 14.21 -13.51
C ASN A 97 14.90 12.91 -13.33
N VAL A 98 13.88 12.69 -14.15
CA VAL A 98 12.95 11.56 -14.00
C VAL A 98 13.37 10.39 -14.88
N GLN A 99 13.40 9.20 -14.30
CA GLN A 99 13.66 7.94 -15.01
C GLN A 99 12.37 7.32 -15.53
N ARG A 100 11.31 7.29 -14.73
CA ARG A 100 10.04 6.62 -15.07
C ARG A 100 8.88 7.25 -14.30
N ILE A 101 7.73 7.38 -14.97
CA ILE A 101 6.45 7.78 -14.36
C ILE A 101 5.47 6.64 -14.64
N CYS A 102 4.80 6.13 -13.61
CA CYS A 102 3.80 5.08 -13.74
C CYS A 102 2.53 5.40 -12.95
N VAL A 103 1.39 5.14 -13.56
CA VAL A 103 0.10 5.06 -12.85
C VAL A 103 0.00 3.67 -12.24
N CYS A 104 -0.47 3.60 -10.99
CA CYS A 104 -0.61 2.36 -10.25
C CYS A 104 -1.95 2.29 -9.51
N ASP A 105 -2.41 1.05 -9.28
CA ASP A 105 -3.62 0.67 -8.55
C ASP A 105 -4.94 1.11 -9.18
N THR A 106 -5.04 1.11 -10.52
CA THR A 106 -6.33 1.30 -11.21
C THR A 106 -7.17 0.02 -11.30
N ASP A 107 -6.60 -1.15 -10.97
CA ASP A 107 -7.22 -2.47 -11.08
C ASP A 107 -8.64 -2.61 -10.51
N GLU A 108 -9.00 -1.93 -9.42
CA GLU A 108 -10.39 -2.02 -8.88
C GLU A 108 -11.44 -1.40 -9.80
N TRP A 109 -11.04 -0.46 -10.66
CA TRP A 109 -11.95 0.26 -11.56
C TRP A 109 -12.01 -0.39 -12.93
N VAL A 110 -10.93 -1.04 -13.35
CA VAL A 110 -10.84 -1.76 -14.62
C VAL A 110 -11.79 -2.97 -14.65
N ASP A 111 -12.01 -3.64 -13.52
CA ASP A 111 -12.99 -4.75 -13.42
C ASP A 111 -14.43 -4.26 -13.71
N ASN A 112 -14.74 -3.02 -13.34
CA ASN A 112 -16.02 -2.36 -13.63
C ASN A 112 -16.12 -1.74 -15.04
N HIS A 113 -15.10 -1.90 -15.91
CA HIS A 113 -15.07 -1.36 -17.28
C HIS A 113 -15.21 0.17 -17.39
N ASP A 114 -14.94 0.90 -16.30
CA ASP A 114 -15.02 2.36 -16.30
C ASP A 114 -13.66 2.98 -16.60
N ILE A 115 -13.56 3.70 -17.72
CA ILE A 115 -12.39 4.54 -18.02
C ILE A 115 -12.45 5.76 -17.09
N LEU A 116 -11.49 5.86 -16.17
CA LEU A 116 -11.36 7.02 -15.30
C LEU A 116 -10.94 8.26 -16.11
N LEU A 117 -11.84 9.24 -16.18
CA LEU A 117 -11.62 10.49 -16.90
C LEU A 117 -10.86 11.48 -16.02
N PHE A 118 -10.07 12.36 -16.65
CA PHE A 118 -9.12 13.23 -15.93
C PHE A 118 -9.76 14.16 -14.90
N TRP A 119 -11.04 14.52 -15.06
CA TRP A 119 -11.76 15.38 -14.12
C TRP A 119 -12.26 14.65 -12.88
N GLN A 120 -12.43 13.33 -12.94
CA GLN A 120 -12.86 12.48 -11.83
C GLN A 120 -11.69 12.06 -10.94
N VAL A 121 -10.46 12.28 -11.39
CA VAL A 121 -9.25 11.79 -10.72
C VAL A 121 -8.50 12.94 -10.04
N LYS A 122 -7.97 12.64 -8.86
CA LYS A 122 -6.95 13.43 -8.18
C LYS A 122 -5.68 12.58 -8.07
N PRO A 123 -4.63 12.88 -8.86
CA PRO A 123 -3.39 12.12 -8.79
C PRO A 123 -2.68 12.38 -7.45
N VAL A 124 -2.16 11.31 -6.85
CA VAL A 124 -1.31 11.34 -5.67
C VAL A 124 0.09 10.94 -6.10
N VAL A 125 0.99 11.92 -6.18
CA VAL A 125 2.33 11.73 -6.76
C VAL A 125 3.34 11.32 -5.68
N HIS A 126 3.90 10.13 -5.84
CA HIS A 126 4.93 9.55 -5.00
C HIS A 126 6.27 9.58 -5.75
N VAL A 127 7.15 10.51 -5.36
CA VAL A 127 8.49 10.63 -5.93
C VAL A 127 9.49 9.88 -5.06
N PHE A 128 10.35 9.07 -5.69
CA PHE A 128 11.37 8.28 -5.00
C PHE A 128 12.61 8.07 -5.88
N GLN A 129 13.72 7.71 -5.24
CA GLN A 129 14.98 7.33 -5.88
C GLN A 129 15.36 5.93 -5.39
N LEU A 130 15.81 5.07 -6.29
CA LEU A 130 16.20 3.71 -5.94
C LEU A 130 17.59 3.71 -5.30
N SER A 131 17.73 3.04 -4.17
CA SER A 131 19.04 2.71 -3.60
C SER A 131 19.74 1.66 -4.47
N GLU A 132 21.00 1.92 -4.81
CA GLU A 132 21.87 0.97 -5.51
C GLU A 132 22.71 0.12 -4.54
N GLU A 133 22.61 0.40 -3.24
CA GLU A 133 23.24 -0.41 -2.20
C GLU A 133 22.53 -1.77 -2.11
N GLY A 134 23.30 -2.84 -2.24
CA GLY A 134 22.82 -4.21 -2.09
C GLY A 134 22.54 -4.58 -0.64
N PRO A 135 22.24 -5.86 -0.34
CA PRO A 135 22.03 -6.31 1.02
C PRO A 135 23.27 -6.04 1.88
N CYS A 136 23.08 -5.32 2.98
CA CYS A 136 24.07 -5.27 4.03
C CYS A 136 24.05 -6.61 4.77
N GLU A 137 25.18 -7.33 4.71
CA GLU A 137 25.41 -8.57 5.44
C GLU A 137 26.44 -8.29 6.53
N GLU A 138 26.05 -8.38 7.81
CA GLU A 138 27.03 -8.33 8.89
C GLU A 138 27.89 -9.60 8.85
N LEU A 139 29.10 -9.49 8.30
CA LEU A 139 30.11 -10.53 8.40
C LEU A 139 30.50 -10.69 9.87
N SER A 140 30.04 -11.78 10.49
CA SER A 140 30.60 -12.24 11.76
C SER A 140 32.07 -12.58 11.51
N GLY A 141 32.98 -12.12 12.39
CA GLY A 141 34.44 -12.23 12.23
C GLY A 141 35.01 -13.64 12.03
N ASP A 142 34.18 -14.68 12.16
CA ASP A 142 34.53 -16.09 11.97
C ASP A 142 34.25 -16.66 10.55
N GLY A 143 33.97 -15.81 9.55
CA GLY A 143 33.70 -16.27 8.17
C GLY A 143 32.40 -17.07 8.01
N GLN A 144 31.47 -16.90 8.97
CA GLN A 144 30.17 -17.57 8.99
C GLN A 144 29.12 -16.77 8.21
N LEU A 145 28.21 -17.48 7.51
CA LEU A 145 27.06 -16.89 6.81
C LEU A 145 26.28 -15.93 7.71
N SER A 146 25.91 -14.77 7.18
CA SER A 146 25.04 -13.79 7.81
C SER A 146 23.69 -14.43 8.17
N SER A 147 23.19 -14.18 9.38
CA SER A 147 21.89 -14.71 9.85
C SER A 147 20.70 -13.91 9.31
N PHE A 148 20.95 -12.70 8.82
CA PHE A 148 19.96 -11.81 8.23
C PHE A 148 20.61 -10.97 7.13
N SER A 149 19.79 -10.46 6.23
CA SER A 149 20.15 -9.53 5.16
C SER A 149 19.31 -8.27 5.33
N GLU A 150 19.93 -7.10 5.18
CA GLU A 150 19.26 -5.80 5.35
C GLU A 150 19.33 -4.98 4.07
N TRP A 151 18.20 -4.40 3.64
CA TRP A 151 18.13 -3.49 2.49
C TRP A 151 17.56 -2.14 2.89
N ILE A 152 18.12 -1.08 2.32
CA ILE A 152 17.51 0.26 2.35
C ILE A 152 16.47 0.33 1.24
N LEU A 153 15.25 0.72 1.59
CA LEU A 153 14.13 0.86 0.66
C LEU A 153 13.91 2.33 0.29
N PRO A 154 13.51 2.62 -0.97
CA PRO A 154 13.24 1.68 -2.07
C PRO A 154 14.53 1.13 -2.71
N ALA A 155 14.65 -0.20 -2.82
CA ALA A 155 15.85 -0.86 -3.37
C ALA A 155 15.73 -1.13 -4.87
N LYS A 156 16.84 -0.99 -5.61
CA LYS A 156 16.88 -1.29 -7.06
C LYS A 156 16.54 -2.76 -7.38
N GLU A 157 16.93 -3.68 -6.50
CA GLU A 157 16.68 -5.13 -6.64
C GLU A 157 15.19 -5.50 -6.67
N PHE A 158 14.33 -4.70 -6.02
CA PHE A 158 12.90 -4.98 -5.91
C PHE A 158 12.06 -4.17 -6.92
N ASN A 159 12.70 -3.32 -7.74
CA ASN A 159 12.00 -2.52 -8.75
C ASN A 159 11.37 -3.43 -9.83
N GLY A 160 10.06 -3.31 -10.04
CA GLY A 160 9.30 -4.14 -10.98
C GLY A 160 8.84 -5.50 -10.44
N MET A 161 9.23 -5.86 -9.21
CA MET A 161 8.84 -7.14 -8.60
C MET A 161 7.34 -7.20 -8.30
N TRP A 162 6.70 -6.08 -8.02
CA TRP A 162 5.25 -6.01 -7.75
C TRP A 162 4.41 -6.34 -8.99
N GLU A 163 4.85 -5.83 -10.14
CA GLU A 163 4.18 -5.99 -11.42
C GLU A 163 4.42 -7.39 -12.01
N SER A 164 5.58 -8.01 -11.75
CA SER A 164 5.90 -9.36 -12.23
C SER A 164 5.15 -10.47 -11.48
N LEU A 165 4.67 -10.20 -10.26
CA LEU A 165 3.90 -11.14 -9.47
C LEU A 165 2.42 -11.14 -9.90
N ILE A 166 2.00 -12.25 -10.49
CA ILE A 166 0.63 -12.46 -10.96
C ILE A 166 -0.11 -13.33 -9.95
N TYR A 167 -1.14 -12.75 -9.33
CA TYR A 167 -2.04 -13.39 -8.37
C TYR A 167 -3.49 -13.16 -8.78
N GLU A 168 -4.44 -13.75 -8.04
CA GLU A 168 -5.86 -13.44 -8.16
C GLU A 168 -6.10 -11.92 -8.03
N SER A 169 -7.08 -11.42 -8.78
CA SER A 169 -7.47 -10.02 -8.76
C SER A 169 -7.79 -9.55 -7.33
N GLY A 170 -7.32 -8.35 -6.98
CA GLY A 170 -7.56 -7.75 -5.67
C GLY A 170 -6.70 -8.29 -4.52
N LEU A 171 -5.99 -9.43 -4.66
CA LEU A 171 -5.16 -9.97 -3.57
C LEU A 171 -4.05 -9.01 -3.17
N LYS A 172 -3.30 -8.53 -4.16
CA LYS A 172 -2.18 -7.60 -3.95
C LYS A 172 -2.69 -6.28 -3.33
N GLN A 173 -3.79 -5.75 -3.84
CA GLN A 173 -4.41 -4.49 -3.39
C GLN A 173 -4.94 -4.63 -1.96
N ARG A 174 -5.63 -5.73 -1.64
CA ARG A 174 -6.14 -6.00 -0.29
C ARG A 174 -5.00 -6.07 0.71
N LEU A 175 -3.91 -6.76 0.35
CA LEU A 175 -2.73 -6.88 1.19
C LEU A 175 -2.04 -5.52 1.41
N LEU A 176 -1.87 -4.73 0.34
CA LEU A 176 -1.32 -3.38 0.40
C LEU A 176 -2.17 -2.46 1.30
N ARG A 177 -3.50 -2.51 1.16
CA ARG A 177 -4.43 -1.73 1.99
C ARG A 177 -4.37 -2.13 3.46
N TYR A 178 -4.35 -3.43 3.74
CA TYR A 178 -4.21 -3.92 5.11
C TYR A 178 -2.92 -3.41 5.75
N ALA A 179 -1.79 -3.57 5.05
CA ALA A 179 -0.48 -3.13 5.53
C ALA A 179 -0.41 -1.60 5.72
N ALA A 180 -0.91 -0.84 4.74
CA ALA A 180 -0.96 0.62 4.82
C ALA A 180 -1.85 1.10 5.98
N SER A 181 -2.98 0.44 6.22
CA SER A 181 -3.89 0.75 7.33
C SER A 181 -3.24 0.46 8.68
N ALA A 182 -2.52 -0.65 8.81
CA ALA A 182 -1.79 -0.98 10.03
C ALA A 182 -0.69 0.06 10.35
N LEU A 183 0.03 0.55 9.34
CA LEU A 183 0.99 1.64 9.50
C LEU A 183 0.30 2.95 9.90
N LEU A 184 -0.84 3.27 9.29
CA LEU A 184 -1.61 4.46 9.63
C LEU A 184 -2.18 4.42 11.05
N PHE A 185 -2.68 3.27 11.51
CA PHE A 185 -3.15 3.10 12.89
C PHE A 185 -2.02 3.25 13.90
N THR A 186 -0.82 2.78 13.57
CA THR A 186 0.39 3.03 14.37
C THR A 186 0.68 4.51 14.49
N GLU A 187 0.71 5.22 13.36
CA GLU A 187 0.99 6.66 13.30
C GLU A 187 -0.04 7.47 14.10
N LYS A 188 -1.32 7.09 14.04
CA LYS A 188 -2.41 7.75 14.77
C LYS A 188 -2.49 7.37 16.25
N GLY A 189 -1.63 6.46 16.73
CA GLY A 189 -1.63 6.02 18.12
C GLY A 189 -2.92 5.32 18.52
N VAL A 190 -3.56 4.60 17.59
CA VAL A 190 -4.80 3.86 17.88
C VAL A 190 -4.51 2.78 18.92
N ASP A 191 -5.26 2.82 20.03
CA ASP A 191 -5.11 1.86 21.11
C ASP A 191 -5.45 0.43 20.61
N PRO A 192 -4.47 -0.51 20.64
CA PRO A 192 -4.69 -1.89 20.20
C PRO A 192 -5.72 -2.65 21.06
N SER A 193 -5.99 -2.18 22.28
CA SER A 193 -6.99 -2.78 23.19
C SER A 193 -8.42 -2.40 22.82
N LEU A 194 -8.62 -1.24 22.16
CA LEU A 194 -9.93 -0.78 21.68
C LEU A 194 -10.22 -1.27 20.28
N VAL A 195 -9.21 -1.21 19.40
CA VAL A 195 -9.30 -1.71 18.03
C VAL A 195 -8.24 -2.79 17.90
N SER A 196 -8.66 -4.03 17.75
CA SER A 196 -7.73 -5.15 17.55
C SER A 196 -7.13 -5.07 16.15
N TRP A 197 -5.86 -4.68 16.06
CA TRP A 197 -5.07 -4.74 14.83
C TRP A 197 -3.66 -5.24 15.13
N ASN A 198 -3.11 -6.05 14.21
CA ASN A 198 -1.79 -6.64 14.34
C ASN A 198 -0.86 -6.12 13.27
N ARG A 199 0.37 -5.78 13.67
CA ARG A 199 1.48 -5.41 12.77
C ARG A 199 2.16 -6.64 12.16
N ILE A 200 1.47 -7.77 12.13
CA ILE A 200 1.99 -9.06 11.67
C ILE A 200 1.12 -9.54 10.52
N VAL A 201 1.76 -9.82 9.39
CA VAL A 201 1.14 -10.47 8.24
C VAL A 201 1.73 -11.87 8.12
N LEU A 202 0.87 -12.88 8.07
CA LEU A 202 1.25 -14.27 7.87
C LEU A 202 0.93 -14.70 6.44
N LEU A 203 1.94 -15.10 5.68
CA LEU A 203 1.76 -15.70 4.35
C LEU A 203 2.05 -17.19 4.42
N HIS A 204 1.11 -18.02 4.00
CA HIS A 204 1.25 -19.47 3.95
C HIS A 204 0.80 -20.02 2.59
N GLY A 205 1.41 -21.12 2.17
CA GLY A 205 1.07 -21.79 0.91
C GLY A 205 2.22 -22.64 0.40
N PRO A 206 2.04 -23.40 -0.69
CA PRO A 206 3.08 -24.27 -1.24
C PRO A 206 4.40 -23.54 -1.51
N PRO A 207 5.55 -24.23 -1.42
CA PRO A 207 6.84 -23.63 -1.76
C PRO A 207 6.86 -23.21 -3.23
N GLY A 208 7.55 -22.12 -3.54
CA GLY A 208 7.64 -21.58 -4.91
C GLY A 208 6.48 -20.69 -5.37
N THR A 209 5.50 -20.39 -4.51
CA THR A 209 4.37 -19.49 -4.82
C THR A 209 4.70 -17.99 -4.72
N GLY A 210 5.98 -17.64 -4.59
CA GLY A 210 6.44 -16.25 -4.55
C GLY A 210 6.17 -15.50 -3.24
N LYS A 211 5.85 -16.18 -2.14
CA LYS A 211 5.55 -15.56 -0.83
C LYS A 211 6.63 -14.56 -0.37
N THR A 212 7.90 -14.96 -0.45
CA THR A 212 9.04 -14.09 -0.11
C THR A 212 9.16 -12.89 -1.04
N SER A 213 8.99 -13.12 -2.35
CA SER A 213 8.98 -12.05 -3.35
C SER A 213 7.82 -11.07 -3.13
N LEU A 214 6.64 -11.56 -2.74
CA LEU A 214 5.48 -10.73 -2.42
C LEU A 214 5.74 -9.84 -1.21
N CYS A 215 6.38 -10.36 -0.15
CA CYS A 215 6.79 -9.54 1.00
C CYS A 215 7.78 -8.44 0.58
N LYS A 216 8.79 -8.76 -0.23
CA LYS A 216 9.78 -7.80 -0.73
C LYS A 216 9.12 -6.72 -1.60
N ALA A 217 8.28 -7.12 -2.54
CA ALA A 217 7.53 -6.21 -3.41
C ALA A 217 6.56 -5.32 -2.62
N LEU A 218 5.89 -5.87 -1.61
CA LEU A 218 4.99 -5.11 -0.74
C LEU A 218 5.75 -4.09 0.11
N ALA A 219 6.89 -4.48 0.69
CA ALA A 219 7.74 -3.55 1.44
C ALA A 219 8.22 -2.40 0.55
N GLN A 220 8.63 -2.69 -0.69
CA GLN A 220 8.97 -1.70 -1.70
C GLN A 220 7.80 -0.75 -2.03
N LYS A 221 6.59 -1.26 -2.24
CA LYS A 221 5.42 -0.41 -2.51
C LYS A 221 5.09 0.49 -1.31
N LEU A 222 5.15 -0.05 -0.09
CA LEU A 222 4.88 0.73 1.12
C LEU A 222 5.92 1.84 1.33
N SER A 223 7.21 1.57 1.12
CA SER A 223 8.25 2.59 1.25
C SER A 223 8.05 3.74 0.26
N ILE A 224 7.66 3.44 -0.98
CA ILE A 224 7.32 4.45 -2.00
C ILE A 224 6.10 5.27 -1.57
N ARG A 225 5.01 4.61 -1.13
CA ARG A 225 3.75 5.28 -0.76
C ARG A 225 3.89 6.17 0.47
N PHE A 226 4.69 5.74 1.43
CA PHE A 226 4.89 6.46 2.68
C PHE A 226 6.18 7.28 2.73
N ASN A 227 6.91 7.43 1.62
CA ASN A 227 8.20 8.14 1.58
C ASN A 227 8.16 9.54 2.23
N THR A 228 7.05 10.27 2.07
CA THR A 228 6.89 11.60 2.69
C THR A 228 6.77 11.54 4.22
N ARG A 229 6.25 10.45 4.78
CA ARG A 229 6.09 10.23 6.22
C ARG A 229 7.30 9.52 6.83
N TYR A 230 7.86 8.56 6.11
CA TYR A 230 9.00 7.75 6.51
C TYR A 230 10.14 7.92 5.49
N PRO A 231 11.05 8.90 5.71
CA PRO A 231 12.15 9.16 4.77
C PRO A 231 13.20 8.05 4.76
N GLN A 232 13.21 7.20 5.79
CA GLN A 232 14.09 6.04 5.92
C GLN A 232 13.23 4.80 6.12
N CYS A 233 13.35 3.85 5.20
CA CYS A 233 12.68 2.56 5.26
C CYS A 233 13.74 1.46 5.10
N GLN A 234 13.63 0.40 5.90
CA GLN A 234 14.55 -0.73 5.85
C GLN A 234 13.76 -2.04 5.78
N LEU A 235 14.28 -3.00 5.04
CA LEU A 235 13.82 -4.39 5.03
C LEU A 235 14.87 -5.27 5.67
N VAL A 236 14.49 -6.05 6.69
CA VAL A 236 15.36 -7.06 7.29
C VAL A 236 14.76 -8.43 6.99
N GLU A 237 15.46 -9.22 6.18
CA GLU A 237 15.11 -10.62 5.93
C GLU A 237 15.95 -11.51 6.84
N VAL A 238 15.29 -12.35 7.61
CA VAL A 238 15.96 -13.26 8.53
C VAL A 238 15.86 -14.68 7.97
N ASN A 239 17.00 -15.30 7.69
CA ASN A 239 17.02 -16.64 7.09
C ASN A 239 16.82 -17.70 8.18
N ALA A 240 15.65 -18.38 8.15
CA ALA A 240 15.32 -19.43 9.09
C ALA A 240 16.31 -20.60 9.07
N HIS A 241 16.81 -21.02 7.90
CA HIS A 241 17.73 -22.14 7.78
C HIS A 241 19.09 -21.83 8.45
N SER A 242 19.60 -20.61 8.28
CA SER A 242 20.83 -20.14 8.94
C SER A 242 20.64 -19.94 10.44
N LEU A 243 19.46 -19.45 10.86
CA LEU A 243 19.11 -19.34 12.27
C LEU A 243 19.03 -20.71 12.95
N PHE A 244 18.25 -21.64 12.40
CA PHE A 244 18.07 -22.94 13.05
C PHE A 244 19.38 -23.72 13.09
N SER A 245 20.18 -23.75 12.03
CA SER A 245 21.46 -24.48 12.00
C SER A 245 22.52 -23.91 12.95
N LYS A 246 22.60 -22.58 13.11
CA LYS A 246 23.55 -21.92 14.05
C LYS A 246 23.22 -22.20 15.52
N TRP A 247 21.93 -22.37 15.84
CA TRP A 247 21.45 -22.48 17.21
C TRP A 247 20.89 -23.87 17.56
N PHE A 248 20.88 -24.83 16.62
CA PHE A 248 20.31 -26.17 16.77
C PHE A 248 20.93 -26.98 17.92
N SER A 249 22.19 -26.69 18.28
CA SER A 249 22.91 -27.38 19.35
C SER A 249 22.70 -26.77 20.74
N GLU A 250 22.06 -25.60 20.85
CA GLU A 250 21.77 -24.96 22.13
C GLU A 250 20.28 -25.10 22.51
N SER A 251 20.03 -25.39 23.79
CA SER A 251 18.71 -25.67 24.38
C SER A 251 17.58 -24.78 23.82
N GLY A 252 16.40 -25.35 23.55
CA GLY A 252 15.23 -24.63 23.01
C GLY A 252 14.76 -23.43 23.84
N LYS A 253 15.22 -23.28 25.09
CA LYS A 253 15.03 -22.06 25.91
C LYS A 253 15.89 -20.89 25.42
N LEU A 254 17.11 -21.17 24.97
CA LEU A 254 18.07 -20.19 24.45
C LEU A 254 17.69 -19.73 23.03
N MET A 255 17.14 -20.63 22.21
CA MET A 255 16.49 -20.29 20.92
C MET A 255 15.40 -19.24 21.10
N LYS A 256 14.48 -19.46 22.05
CA LYS A 256 13.42 -18.49 22.39
C LYS A 256 14.01 -17.18 22.89
N LEU A 257 14.98 -17.23 23.80
CA LEU A 257 15.59 -16.04 24.38
C LEU A 257 16.37 -15.23 23.34
N ARG A 258 17.05 -15.87 22.38
CA ARG A 258 17.82 -15.19 21.33
C ARG A 258 16.98 -14.73 20.15
N ALA A 259 15.93 -15.45 19.78
CA ALA A 259 14.91 -14.93 18.87
C ALA A 259 14.22 -13.72 19.50
N LEU A 260 13.93 -13.76 20.81
CA LEU A 260 13.42 -12.63 21.57
C LEU A 260 14.44 -11.49 21.65
N LEU A 261 15.74 -11.76 21.81
CA LEU A 261 16.81 -10.74 21.76
C LEU A 261 17.04 -10.19 20.36
N LEU A 262 16.77 -10.94 19.29
CA LEU A 262 16.82 -10.46 17.92
C LEU A 262 15.58 -9.61 17.62
N LEU A 263 14.42 -10.02 18.13
CA LEU A 263 13.20 -9.22 18.13
C LEU A 263 13.36 -7.95 18.97
N GLU A 264 14.00 -8.04 20.15
CA GLU A 264 14.36 -6.92 21.01
C GLU A 264 15.47 -6.08 20.39
N ARG A 265 16.43 -6.64 19.64
CA ARG A 265 17.42 -5.86 18.89
C ARG A 265 16.80 -5.16 17.71
N LEU A 266 15.84 -5.77 17.01
CA LEU A 266 15.03 -5.12 15.99
C LEU A 266 14.14 -4.04 16.61
N LEU A 267 13.51 -4.33 17.76
CA LEU A 267 12.78 -3.34 18.55
C LEU A 267 13.72 -2.23 19.05
N CYS A 268 14.95 -2.56 19.43
CA CYS A 268 15.91 -1.63 20.03
C CYS A 268 16.62 -0.81 18.96
N LEU A 269 16.85 -1.34 17.75
CA LEU A 269 17.15 -0.53 16.56
C LEU A 269 15.99 0.44 16.29
N ALA A 270 14.75 -0.07 16.39
CA ALA A 270 13.55 0.74 16.22
C ALA A 270 13.33 1.77 17.36
N LEU A 271 13.89 1.54 18.55
CA LEU A 271 13.75 2.41 19.73
C LEU A 271 14.95 3.36 19.93
N ASN A 272 16.18 2.99 19.51
CA ASN A 272 17.39 3.84 19.63
C ASN A 272 17.54 4.83 18.47
N LEU A 273 17.18 4.44 17.24
CA LEU A 273 16.78 5.44 16.25
C LEU A 273 15.35 5.84 16.61
N ARG A 274 14.94 7.08 16.37
CA ARG A 274 13.56 7.56 16.60
C ARG A 274 12.51 6.89 15.66
N ILE A 275 12.59 5.58 15.42
CA ILE A 275 11.69 4.77 14.57
C ILE A 275 10.49 4.30 15.39
N LEU A 276 9.90 5.21 16.18
CA LEU A 276 8.73 4.87 17.02
C LEU A 276 7.42 4.77 16.23
N TYR A 277 7.41 5.07 14.92
CA TYR A 277 6.18 5.46 14.24
C TYR A 277 5.61 4.45 13.23
N GLY A 278 6.31 3.35 12.90
CA GLY A 278 5.72 2.32 12.04
C GLY A 278 6.65 1.14 11.78
N TYR A 279 6.32 -0.03 12.31
CA TYR A 279 6.93 -1.29 11.93
C TYR A 279 5.84 -2.25 11.44
N LEU A 280 6.20 -3.10 10.46
CA LEU A 280 5.34 -4.15 9.95
C LEU A 280 6.19 -5.41 9.77
N ALA A 281 5.78 -6.50 10.41
CA ALA A 281 6.47 -7.78 10.37
C ALA A 281 5.75 -8.75 9.42
N PHE A 282 6.53 -9.41 8.57
CA PHE A 282 6.04 -10.48 7.71
C PHE A 282 6.59 -11.82 8.20
N VAL A 283 5.69 -12.78 8.40
CA VAL A 283 6.03 -14.16 8.73
C VAL A 283 5.62 -15.02 7.54
N ILE A 284 6.57 -15.80 7.03
CA ILE A 284 6.36 -16.70 5.89
C ILE A 284 6.42 -18.13 6.41
N LEU A 285 5.39 -18.92 6.10
CA LEU A 285 5.35 -20.36 6.34
C LEU A 285 5.38 -21.07 4.99
N ASP A 286 6.48 -21.78 4.75
CA ASP A 286 6.65 -22.71 3.63
C ASP A 286 6.16 -24.12 3.97
#